data_AF-A0A363SXX3-F1
#
_entry.id   AF-A0A363SXX3-F1
#
_cell.length_a   1.000
_cell.length_b   1.000
_cell.length_c   1.000
_cell.angle_alpha   90.00
_cell.angle_beta   90.00
_cell.angle_gamma   90.00
#
_symmetry.space_group_name_H-M   'P 1'
#
loop_
_entity.id
_entity.type
_entity.pdbx_description
1 polymer ?
#
loop_
_entity_poly.entity_id
_entity_poly.type
_entity_poly.pdbx_seq_one_letter_code
_entity_poly.pdbx_strand_id
1 'polypeptide(L)'
;MTVLPDYWLQRPLMEIDPQTRSEFDRLLAEIKADGKTTPIEYIFPIPKWQFLCYLADQWGVVLHGTGDAGIKVFEPRPSSDLTEFGAQTAVYAAGDGLWAMFFAILDRKHYRMTTSNACIRLVDEAGQMSEPRYVFSISQPALIQQPWRKGMVYLLPGENFVNQPDLRFGPYEVRIPQLASLVPVRPFAKLEVTPEDFPFLKKIRGIDESRLPEYGQAMQSGAPWPE
;
A
#
# COMPACT_ATOMS: atom_id res chain seq x y z
N MET A 1 17.11 15.73 -12.64
CA MET A 1 16.37 14.60 -12.04
C MET A 1 17.38 13.76 -11.28
N THR A 2 17.35 13.77 -9.95
CA THR A 2 18.09 12.75 -9.20
C THR A 2 17.41 11.42 -9.49
N VAL A 3 18.07 10.57 -10.28
CA VAL A 3 17.54 9.26 -10.64
C VAL A 3 17.55 8.44 -9.36
N LEU A 4 16.38 8.17 -8.80
CA LEU A 4 16.26 7.19 -7.72
C LEU A 4 16.92 5.89 -8.19
N PRO A 5 17.63 5.17 -7.31
CA PRO A 5 18.19 3.87 -7.65
C PRO A 5 17.19 2.93 -8.31
N ASP A 6 17.69 2.01 -9.14
CA ASP A 6 16.89 1.06 -9.93
C ASP A 6 15.97 0.14 -9.10
N TYR A 7 16.25 0.01 -7.79
CA TYR A 7 15.41 -0.73 -6.88
C TYR A 7 14.08 -0.04 -6.55
N TRP A 8 13.96 1.26 -6.80
CA TRP A 8 12.69 1.98 -6.73
C TRP A 8 11.83 1.70 -7.95
N LEU A 9 10.87 0.80 -7.78
CA LEU A 9 9.90 0.45 -8.80
C LEU A 9 8.96 1.63 -9.07
N GLN A 10 8.79 2.02 -10.32
CA GLN A 10 7.75 2.96 -10.72
C GLN A 10 6.42 2.23 -10.90
N ARG A 11 5.32 2.85 -10.44
CA ARG A 11 3.94 2.38 -10.74
C ARG A 11 3.79 2.04 -12.23
N PRO A 12 3.20 0.88 -12.60
CA PRO A 12 2.90 0.62 -14.00
C PRO A 12 1.94 1.68 -14.53
N LEU A 13 1.91 1.88 -15.84
CA LEU A 13 1.08 2.92 -16.45
C LEU A 13 -0.40 2.74 -16.06
N MET A 14 -1.01 3.81 -15.56
CA MET A 14 -2.40 3.83 -15.09
C MET A 14 -3.30 4.38 -16.21
N GLU A 15 -3.63 3.52 -17.18
CA GLU A 15 -4.54 3.86 -18.27
C GLU A 15 -5.93 3.32 -17.95
N ILE A 16 -6.81 4.21 -17.53
CA ILE A 16 -8.23 3.91 -17.29
C ILE A 16 -9.01 4.89 -18.15
N ASP A 17 -9.80 4.37 -19.08
CA ASP A 17 -10.62 5.19 -19.96
C ASP A 17 -11.78 5.88 -19.20
N PRO A 18 -12.35 6.95 -19.75
CA PRO A 18 -13.39 7.73 -19.05
C PRO A 18 -14.67 6.94 -18.72
N GLN A 19 -15.04 5.96 -19.53
CA GLN A 19 -16.23 5.14 -19.29
C GLN A 19 -15.98 4.24 -18.07
N THR A 20 -14.86 3.53 -18.04
CA THR A 20 -14.48 2.68 -16.90
C THR A 20 -14.38 3.48 -15.59
N ARG A 21 -13.83 4.70 -15.62
CA ARG A 21 -13.82 5.60 -14.44
C ARG A 21 -15.23 5.93 -13.95
N SER A 22 -16.14 6.25 -14.87
CA SER A 22 -17.53 6.55 -14.52
C SER A 22 -18.25 5.35 -13.90
N GLU A 23 -17.91 4.13 -14.34
CA GLU A 23 -18.43 2.91 -13.72
C GLU A 23 -17.84 2.66 -12.33
N PHE A 24 -16.56 3.00 -12.11
CA PHE A 24 -15.95 2.98 -10.78
C PHE A 24 -16.63 3.95 -9.82
N ASP A 25 -16.91 5.16 -10.26
CA ASP A 25 -17.59 6.19 -9.47
C ASP A 25 -18.99 5.74 -9.07
N ARG A 26 -19.73 5.14 -10.01
CA ARG A 26 -21.06 4.57 -9.76
C ARG A 26 -21.00 3.46 -8.71
N LEU A 27 -20.08 2.50 -8.88
CA LEU A 27 -19.90 1.41 -7.92
C LEU A 27 -19.54 1.94 -6.53
N LEU A 28 -18.63 2.93 -6.44
CA LEU A 28 -18.25 3.54 -5.16
C LEU A 28 -19.45 4.20 -4.47
N ALA A 29 -20.27 4.94 -5.22
CA ALA A 29 -21.45 5.60 -4.69
C ALA A 29 -22.48 4.58 -4.17
N GLU A 30 -22.74 3.50 -4.92
CA GLU A 30 -23.65 2.43 -4.52
C GLU A 30 -23.19 1.74 -3.23
N ILE A 31 -21.91 1.37 -3.14
CA ILE A 31 -21.35 0.71 -1.96
C ILE A 31 -21.42 1.64 -0.73
N LYS A 32 -21.08 2.93 -0.88
CA LYS A 32 -21.15 3.89 0.23
C LYS A 32 -22.59 4.08 0.74
N ALA A 33 -23.59 3.97 -0.14
CA ALA A 33 -24.99 4.12 0.23
C ALA A 33 -25.55 2.93 1.03
N ASP A 34 -25.03 1.70 0.87
CA ASP A 34 -25.51 0.51 1.60
C ASP A 34 -25.15 0.54 3.10
N GLY A 35 -24.15 1.33 3.49
CA GLY A 35 -23.78 1.54 4.90
C GLY A 35 -23.25 0.28 5.62
N LYS A 36 -22.96 -0.78 4.87
CA LYS A 36 -22.41 -2.06 5.34
C LYS A 36 -21.10 -2.34 4.64
N THR A 37 -20.29 -3.24 5.21
CA THR A 37 -19.08 -3.72 4.52
C THR A 37 -19.48 -4.68 3.39
N THR A 38 -19.47 -4.18 2.16
CA THR A 38 -19.93 -4.94 0.99
C THR A 38 -18.77 -5.60 0.25
N PRO A 39 -18.79 -6.93 0.03
CA PRO A 39 -17.85 -7.59 -0.86
C PRO A 39 -18.05 -7.07 -2.29
N ILE A 40 -16.97 -6.67 -2.95
CA ILE A 40 -16.99 -6.22 -4.33
C ILE A 40 -16.87 -7.43 -5.25
N GLU A 41 -17.91 -7.68 -6.06
CA GLU A 41 -17.82 -8.57 -7.20
C GLU A 41 -17.13 -7.83 -8.35
N TYR A 42 -15.85 -8.12 -8.56
CA TYR A 42 -15.03 -7.39 -9.52
C TYR A 42 -15.16 -7.97 -10.93
N ILE A 43 -15.91 -7.27 -11.80
CA ILE A 43 -16.23 -7.71 -13.16
C ILE A 43 -15.54 -6.90 -14.26
N PHE A 44 -14.75 -5.89 -13.90
CA PHE A 44 -14.12 -5.00 -14.87
C PHE A 44 -12.95 -5.69 -15.58
N PRO A 45 -12.74 -5.40 -16.88
CA PRO A 45 -11.65 -6.01 -17.66
C PRO A 45 -10.27 -5.37 -17.38
N ILE A 46 -10.19 -4.43 -16.42
CA ILE A 46 -8.93 -3.79 -16.04
C ILE A 46 -8.36 -4.42 -14.76
N PRO A 47 -7.05 -4.34 -14.52
CA PRO A 47 -6.46 -4.90 -13.30
C PRO A 47 -7.02 -4.27 -12.02
N LYS A 48 -7.29 -5.11 -10.99
CA LYS A 48 -7.80 -4.66 -9.68
C LYS A 48 -6.95 -3.56 -9.04
N TRP A 49 -5.64 -3.60 -9.23
CA TRP A 49 -4.75 -2.59 -8.67
C TRP A 49 -5.03 -1.19 -9.24
N GLN A 50 -5.45 -1.07 -10.50
CA GLN A 50 -5.80 0.22 -11.10
C GLN A 50 -7.06 0.79 -10.47
N PHE A 51 -8.07 -0.05 -10.22
CA PHE A 51 -9.27 0.35 -9.48
C PHE A 51 -8.91 0.85 -8.08
N LEU A 52 -8.13 0.08 -7.32
CA LEU A 52 -7.74 0.47 -5.97
C LEU A 52 -6.93 1.78 -5.94
N CYS A 53 -5.94 1.92 -6.82
CA CYS A 53 -5.18 3.17 -6.96
C CYS A 53 -6.07 4.35 -7.38
N TYR A 54 -7.02 4.14 -8.30
CA TYR A 54 -7.97 5.17 -8.71
C TYR A 54 -8.83 5.67 -7.55
N LEU A 55 -9.38 4.76 -6.74
CA LEU A 55 -10.19 5.12 -5.58
C LEU A 55 -9.39 5.90 -4.54
N ALA A 56 -8.14 5.50 -4.27
CA ALA A 56 -7.28 6.23 -3.36
C ALA A 56 -6.91 7.63 -3.91
N ASP A 57 -6.48 7.69 -5.17
CA ASP A 57 -5.99 8.92 -5.81
C ASP A 57 -7.09 9.96 -6.03
N GLN A 58 -8.31 9.54 -6.41
CA GLN A 58 -9.38 10.46 -6.82
C GLN A 58 -10.41 10.71 -5.72
N TRP A 59 -10.65 9.71 -4.86
CA TRP A 59 -11.75 9.75 -3.89
C TRP A 59 -11.28 9.72 -2.44
N GLY A 60 -9.97 9.75 -2.21
CA GLY A 60 -9.39 9.71 -0.85
C GLY A 60 -9.77 8.45 -0.09
N VAL A 61 -10.10 7.35 -0.78
CA VAL A 61 -10.42 6.08 -0.13
C VAL A 61 -9.15 5.51 0.48
N VAL A 62 -9.22 5.19 1.76
CA VAL A 62 -8.11 4.61 2.50
C VAL A 62 -8.19 3.08 2.41
N LEU A 63 -7.05 2.42 2.21
CA LEU A 63 -6.99 1.00 1.86
C LEU A 63 -6.20 0.20 2.90
N HIS A 64 -6.78 -0.89 3.38
CA HIS A 64 -6.08 -1.80 4.30
C HIS A 64 -5.95 -3.20 3.71
N GLY A 65 -4.71 -3.63 3.50
CA GLY A 65 -4.37 -4.96 3.01
C GLY A 65 -4.16 -5.96 4.12
N THR A 66 -4.88 -7.07 4.07
CA THR A 66 -4.74 -8.20 4.99
C THR A 66 -5.22 -9.46 4.27
N GLY A 67 -5.19 -10.60 4.92
CA GLY A 67 -5.91 -11.77 4.42
C GLY A 67 -6.70 -12.47 5.51
N ASP A 68 -7.00 -11.75 6.59
CA ASP A 68 -8.21 -12.03 7.34
C ASP A 68 -9.39 -11.41 6.59
N ALA A 69 -10.28 -12.25 6.07
CA ALA A 69 -11.47 -11.82 5.33
C ALA A 69 -12.68 -11.52 6.23
N GLY A 70 -12.57 -11.76 7.54
CA GLY A 70 -13.64 -11.66 8.52
C GLY A 70 -13.68 -10.35 9.29
N ILE A 71 -12.79 -9.39 9.00
CA ILE A 71 -12.71 -8.13 9.74
C ILE A 71 -13.96 -7.29 9.50
N LYS A 72 -14.64 -6.95 10.60
CA LYS A 72 -15.83 -6.06 10.63
C LYS A 72 -15.50 -4.66 11.14
N VAL A 73 -14.47 -4.56 11.99
CA VAL A 73 -13.96 -3.33 12.58
C VAL A 73 -12.46 -3.51 12.72
N PHE A 74 -11.70 -2.52 12.28
CA PHE A 74 -10.28 -2.40 12.58
C PHE A 74 -10.14 -1.68 13.90
N GLU A 75 -9.54 -2.34 14.88
CA GLU A 75 -9.21 -1.75 16.18
C GLU A 75 -7.76 -1.23 16.15
N PRO A 76 -7.48 -0.07 16.76
CA PRO A 76 -6.11 0.40 16.94
C PRO A 76 -5.24 -0.66 17.63
N ARG A 77 -4.04 -0.91 17.09
CA ARG A 77 -3.09 -1.89 17.64
C ARG A 77 -1.69 -1.29 17.69
N PRO A 78 -0.88 -1.67 18.70
CA PRO A 78 0.52 -1.29 18.71
C PRO A 78 1.23 -1.89 17.50
N SER A 79 2.18 -1.13 16.96
CA SER A 79 3.03 -1.54 15.85
C SER A 79 4.50 -1.48 16.28
N SER A 80 5.30 -2.40 15.76
CA SER A 80 6.74 -2.48 16.03
C SER A 80 7.58 -1.76 14.96
N ASP A 81 7.03 -0.70 14.36
CA ASP A 81 7.71 0.10 13.35
C ASP A 81 8.90 0.86 13.97
N LEU A 82 9.88 1.22 13.15
CA LEU A 82 11.06 1.97 13.57
C LEU A 82 10.82 3.48 13.59
N THR A 83 9.80 3.96 12.89
CA THR A 83 9.44 5.38 12.83
C THR A 83 8.47 5.75 13.96
N GLU A 84 8.59 6.97 14.49
CA GLU A 84 7.67 7.47 15.53
C GLU A 84 6.21 7.39 15.08
N PHE A 85 5.93 7.77 13.82
CA PHE A 85 4.58 7.69 13.27
C PHE A 85 4.06 6.26 13.19
N GLY A 86 4.89 5.31 12.75
CA GLY A 86 4.53 3.90 12.61
C GLY A 86 4.51 3.11 13.92
N ALA A 87 5.05 3.65 15.02
CA ALA A 87 5.15 2.96 16.32
C ALA A 87 4.00 3.29 17.29
N GLN A 88 2.94 3.94 16.80
CA GLN A 88 1.76 4.29 17.59
C GLN A 88 0.80 3.10 17.73
N THR A 89 -0.17 3.23 18.66
CA THR A 89 -1.34 2.35 18.69
C THR A 89 -2.41 2.92 17.78
N ALA A 90 -2.52 2.37 16.57
CA ALA A 90 -3.37 2.92 15.52
C ALA A 90 -3.90 1.82 14.58
N VAL A 91 -4.95 2.14 13.83
CA VAL A 91 -5.29 1.46 12.58
C VAL A 91 -4.43 2.07 11.49
N TYR A 92 -3.47 1.29 10.98
CA TYR A 92 -2.64 1.70 9.85
C TYR A 92 -3.28 1.29 8.52
N ALA A 93 -3.18 2.16 7.53
CA ALA A 93 -3.69 1.93 6.19
C ALA A 93 -2.88 2.72 5.15
N ALA A 94 -3.16 2.50 3.88
CA ALA A 94 -2.48 3.11 2.76
C ALA A 94 -3.42 3.96 1.90
N GLY A 95 -2.93 5.10 1.44
CA GLY A 95 -3.51 5.88 0.34
C GLY A 95 -3.02 5.41 -1.02
N ASP A 96 -2.60 4.14 -1.14
CA ASP A 96 -2.12 3.53 -2.38
C ASP A 96 -2.56 2.07 -2.47
N GLY A 97 -3.13 1.70 -3.63
CA GLY A 97 -3.69 0.37 -3.87
C GLY A 97 -2.66 -0.74 -3.94
N LEU A 98 -1.51 -0.49 -4.56
CA LEU A 98 -0.45 -1.48 -4.71
C LEU A 98 0.21 -1.77 -3.36
N TRP A 99 0.40 -0.74 -2.53
CA TRP A 99 0.96 -0.92 -1.21
C TRP A 99 0.04 -1.72 -0.29
N ALA A 100 -1.27 -1.45 -0.32
CA ALA A 100 -2.25 -2.28 0.38
C ALA A 100 -2.24 -3.73 -0.15
N MET A 101 -2.22 -3.94 -1.47
CA MET A 101 -2.19 -5.28 -2.06
C MET A 101 -0.98 -6.09 -1.62
N PHE A 102 0.21 -5.48 -1.49
CA PHE A 102 1.40 -6.15 -0.97
C PHE A 102 1.12 -6.82 0.38
N PHE A 103 0.53 -6.11 1.35
CA PHE A 103 0.20 -6.72 2.64
C PHE A 103 -0.93 -7.75 2.58
N ALA A 104 -1.86 -7.60 1.64
CA ALA A 104 -2.96 -8.54 1.47
C ALA A 104 -2.47 -9.92 1.01
N ILE A 105 -1.51 -9.96 0.08
CA ILE A 105 -1.03 -11.21 -0.54
C ILE A 105 0.04 -11.96 0.26
N LEU A 106 0.60 -11.37 1.32
CA LEU A 106 1.59 -12.05 2.18
C LEU A 106 0.93 -13.01 3.16
N ASP A 107 1.37 -14.26 3.18
CA ASP A 107 0.94 -15.27 4.16
C ASP A 107 1.79 -15.25 5.43
N ARG A 108 1.61 -14.18 6.21
CA ARG A 108 2.29 -14.00 7.50
C ARG A 108 1.78 -14.94 8.60
N LYS A 109 0.71 -15.72 8.33
CA LYS A 109 0.15 -16.67 9.30
C LYS A 109 0.94 -17.97 9.31
N HIS A 110 1.32 -18.47 8.12
CA HIS A 110 2.04 -19.73 7.99
C HIS A 110 3.56 -19.56 7.84
N TYR A 111 4.02 -18.36 7.46
CA TYR A 111 5.44 -18.09 7.25
C TYR A 111 5.91 -16.95 8.15
N ARG A 112 6.92 -17.23 8.97
CA ARG A 112 7.66 -16.18 9.68
C ARG A 112 8.43 -15.36 8.66
N MET A 113 8.19 -14.06 8.63
CA MET A 113 8.88 -13.14 7.74
C MET A 113 8.97 -11.74 8.35
N THR A 114 10.06 -11.04 8.02
CA THR A 114 10.14 -9.58 8.17
C THR A 114 9.88 -8.92 6.82
N THR A 115 9.25 -7.75 6.85
CA THR A 115 9.03 -6.91 5.67
C THR A 115 9.88 -5.66 5.76
N SER A 116 10.53 -5.28 4.67
CA SER A 116 11.13 -3.95 4.49
C SER A 116 10.60 -3.40 3.18
N ASN A 117 9.88 -2.28 3.24
CA ASN A 117 9.13 -1.78 2.09
C ASN A 117 9.01 -0.26 2.18
N ALA A 118 8.70 0.35 1.04
CA ALA A 118 8.46 1.78 0.95
C ALA A 118 7.47 2.07 -0.17
N CYS A 119 6.68 3.13 0.01
CA CYS A 119 5.86 3.74 -1.02
C CYS A 119 6.01 5.26 -0.88
N ILE A 120 6.47 5.94 -1.92
CA ILE A 120 6.70 7.39 -1.89
C ILE A 120 6.20 8.08 -3.15
N ARG A 121 5.88 9.36 -3.04
CA ARG A 121 5.84 10.32 -4.16
C ARG A 121 6.81 11.45 -3.87
N LEU A 122 7.51 11.90 -4.90
CA LEU A 122 8.37 13.08 -4.81
C LEU A 122 7.59 14.29 -5.30
N VAL A 123 7.67 15.38 -4.57
CA VAL A 123 7.15 16.69 -4.97
C VAL A 123 8.34 17.63 -5.12
N ASP A 124 8.51 18.20 -6.31
CA ASP A 124 9.59 19.14 -6.58
C ASP A 124 9.28 20.56 -6.07
N GLU A 125 10.24 21.48 -6.21
CA GLU A 125 10.11 22.86 -5.76
C GLU A 125 9.00 23.63 -6.50
N ALA A 126 8.58 23.19 -7.68
CA ALA A 126 7.45 23.74 -8.41
C ALA A 126 6.09 23.16 -7.96
N GLY A 127 6.10 22.22 -7.00
CA GLY A 127 4.91 21.51 -6.53
C GLY A 127 4.46 20.39 -7.46
N GLN A 128 5.25 20.02 -8.47
CA GLN A 128 4.92 18.93 -9.37
C GLN A 128 5.18 17.60 -8.66
N MET A 129 4.11 16.80 -8.57
CA MET A 129 4.17 15.47 -7.95
C MET A 129 4.55 14.40 -8.98
N SER A 130 5.41 13.48 -8.59
CA SER A 130 5.81 12.32 -9.37
C SER A 130 4.76 11.20 -9.35
N GLU A 131 4.89 10.26 -10.28
CA GLU A 131 4.29 8.93 -10.12
C GLU A 131 4.82 8.24 -8.85
N PRO A 132 4.02 7.38 -8.19
CA PRO A 132 4.47 6.59 -7.06
C PRO A 132 5.72 5.74 -7.36
N ARG A 133 6.52 5.58 -6.31
CA ARG A 133 7.74 4.78 -6.29
C ARG A 133 7.66 3.80 -5.14
N TYR A 134 8.10 2.56 -5.38
CA TYR A 134 7.94 1.47 -4.43
C TYR A 134 9.22 0.68 -4.21
N VAL A 135 9.35 0.15 -3.00
CA VAL A 135 10.23 -0.97 -2.68
C VAL A 135 9.38 -2.01 -1.96
N PHE A 136 9.44 -3.26 -2.41
CA PHE A 136 8.78 -4.38 -1.77
C PHE A 136 9.81 -5.45 -1.47
N SER A 137 10.02 -5.73 -0.19
CA SER A 137 10.97 -6.76 0.22
C SER A 137 10.45 -7.53 1.43
N ILE A 138 10.79 -8.82 1.46
CA ILE A 138 10.56 -9.71 2.59
C ILE A 138 11.83 -10.49 2.92
N SER A 139 11.93 -11.07 4.11
CA SER A 139 13.11 -11.85 4.49
C SER A 139 13.40 -12.96 3.45
N GLN A 140 14.66 -13.09 3.05
CA GLN A 140 15.10 -14.02 1.99
C GLN A 140 14.64 -15.47 2.22
N PRO A 141 14.69 -16.03 3.45
CA PRO A 141 14.19 -17.39 3.71
C PRO A 141 12.69 -17.55 3.46
N ALA A 142 11.89 -16.50 3.68
CA ALA A 142 10.47 -16.52 3.39
C ALA A 142 10.24 -16.43 1.87
N LEU A 143 10.95 -15.54 1.16
CA LEU A 143 10.82 -15.38 -0.29
C LEU A 143 11.03 -16.68 -1.07
N ILE A 144 12.02 -17.48 -0.68
CA ILE A 144 12.31 -18.79 -1.28
C ILE A 144 11.09 -19.73 -1.19
N GLN A 145 10.31 -19.62 -0.12
CA GLN A 145 9.11 -20.43 0.11
C GLN A 145 7.87 -19.92 -0.62
N GLN A 146 7.97 -18.78 -1.33
CA GLN A 146 6.87 -18.15 -2.07
C GLN A 146 5.61 -17.99 -1.18
N PRO A 147 5.68 -17.15 -0.12
CA PRO A 147 4.71 -17.13 0.97
C PRO A 147 3.50 -16.28 0.59
N TRP A 148 2.88 -16.64 -0.53
CA TRP A 148 1.81 -15.88 -1.15
C TRP A 148 0.47 -16.53 -0.84
N ARG A 149 -0.56 -15.69 -0.75
CA ARG A 149 -1.94 -16.13 -0.55
C ARG A 149 -2.91 -15.20 -1.23
N LYS A 150 -4.15 -15.68 -1.30
CA LYS A 150 -5.32 -14.84 -1.46
C LYS A 150 -5.52 -13.95 -0.23
N GLY A 151 -5.92 -12.71 -0.45
CA GLY A 151 -6.16 -11.72 0.59
C GLY A 151 -7.34 -10.80 0.29
N MET A 152 -7.53 -9.82 1.14
CA MET A 152 -8.55 -8.78 1.06
C MET A 152 -7.89 -7.40 1.14
N VAL A 153 -8.32 -6.52 0.25
CA VAL A 153 -8.12 -5.08 0.42
C VAL A 153 -9.44 -4.48 0.87
N TYR A 154 -9.45 -3.96 2.10
CA TYR A 154 -10.59 -3.28 2.68
C TYR A 154 -10.58 -1.81 2.29
N LEU A 155 -11.74 -1.28 1.92
CA LEU A 155 -11.96 0.13 1.63
C LEU A 155 -12.52 0.81 2.87
N LEU A 156 -11.80 1.81 3.35
CA LEU A 156 -12.04 2.50 4.61
C LEU A 156 -12.46 3.96 4.39
N PRO A 157 -13.36 4.49 5.24
CA PRO A 157 -13.60 5.93 5.33
C PRO A 157 -12.31 6.66 5.73
N GLY A 158 -12.02 7.79 5.08
CA GLY A 158 -10.79 8.56 5.29
C GLY A 158 -10.87 9.58 6.44
N GLU A 159 -12.06 9.85 6.96
CA GLU A 159 -12.39 10.95 7.86
C GLU A 159 -11.59 10.94 9.18
N ASN A 160 -11.27 9.75 9.69
CA ASN A 160 -10.55 9.57 10.95
C ASN A 160 -9.06 9.27 10.76
N PHE A 161 -8.54 9.38 9.54
CA PHE A 161 -7.15 9.09 9.23
C PHE A 161 -6.32 10.38 9.14
N VAL A 162 -5.12 10.32 9.72
CA VAL A 162 -4.10 11.35 9.57
C VAL A 162 -2.98 10.79 8.70
N ASN A 163 -2.50 11.58 7.74
CA ASN A 163 -1.35 11.20 6.93
C ASN A 163 -0.07 11.22 7.77
N GLN A 164 0.85 10.32 7.44
CA GLN A 164 2.23 10.46 7.87
C GLN A 164 2.76 11.84 7.44
N PRO A 165 3.47 12.57 8.32
CA PRO A 165 4.10 13.83 7.94
C PRO A 165 5.08 13.66 6.78
N ASP A 166 5.06 14.62 5.86
CA ASP A 166 5.97 14.64 4.73
C ASP A 166 7.42 14.83 5.20
N LEU A 167 8.35 14.22 4.48
CA LEU A 167 9.79 14.29 4.76
C LEU A 167 10.50 15.15 3.71
N ARG A 168 11.69 15.65 4.05
CA ARG A 168 12.55 16.37 3.09
C ARG A 168 13.67 15.47 2.59
N PHE A 169 13.90 15.48 1.28
CA PHE A 169 15.02 14.80 0.63
C PHE A 169 15.66 15.72 -0.43
N GLY A 170 16.71 16.44 -0.03
CA GLY A 170 17.31 17.49 -0.88
C GLY A 170 16.26 18.54 -1.30
N PRO A 171 16.10 18.83 -2.60
CA PRO A 171 15.10 19.80 -3.08
C PRO A 171 13.67 19.24 -3.10
N TYR A 172 13.48 17.95 -2.78
CA TYR A 172 12.17 17.29 -2.86
C TYR A 172 11.48 17.21 -1.50
N GLU A 173 10.16 17.33 -1.51
CA GLU A 173 9.27 16.82 -0.46
C GLU A 173 8.90 15.36 -0.79
N VAL A 174 8.98 14.49 0.20
CA VAL A 174 8.69 13.06 0.08
C VAL A 174 7.38 12.79 0.81
N ARG A 175 6.35 12.45 0.03
CA ARG A 175 5.05 12.06 0.55
C ARG A 175 4.97 10.55 0.67
N ILE A 176 4.63 10.07 1.86
CA ILE A 176 4.43 8.65 2.13
C ILE A 176 2.92 8.48 2.34
N PRO A 177 2.21 7.70 1.48
CA PRO A 177 0.77 7.54 1.61
C PRO A 177 0.43 6.54 2.72
N GLN A 178 1.11 6.64 3.88
CA GLN A 178 0.78 5.90 5.09
C GLN A 178 -0.17 6.77 5.90
N LEU A 179 -1.25 6.17 6.39
CA LEU A 179 -2.22 6.83 7.23
C LEU A 179 -2.42 6.05 8.52
N ALA A 180 -2.74 6.79 9.58
CA ALA A 180 -3.06 6.23 10.89
C ALA A 180 -4.38 6.79 11.40
N SER A 181 -5.24 5.91 11.94
CA SER A 181 -6.41 6.30 12.71
C SER A 181 -6.26 5.83 14.15
N LEU A 182 -6.44 6.73 15.11
CA LEU A 182 -6.35 6.42 16.54
C LEU A 182 -7.66 5.85 17.11
N VAL A 183 -8.70 5.74 16.28
CA VAL A 183 -10.02 5.23 16.66
C VAL A 183 -10.38 4.01 15.82
N PRO A 184 -11.35 3.19 16.26
CA PRO A 184 -11.80 2.05 15.47
C PRO A 184 -12.43 2.48 14.14
N VAL A 185 -12.17 1.72 13.09
CA VAL A 185 -12.63 2.03 11.73
C VAL A 185 -13.45 0.87 11.16
N ARG A 186 -14.65 1.16 10.66
CA ARG A 186 -15.47 0.19 9.93
C ARG A 186 -15.22 0.31 8.43
N PRO A 187 -14.84 -0.78 7.74
CA PRO A 187 -14.77 -0.77 6.28
C PRO A 187 -16.18 -0.65 5.68
N PHE A 188 -16.29 0.06 4.56
CA PHE A 188 -17.54 0.10 3.77
C PHE A 188 -17.50 -0.88 2.59
N ALA A 189 -16.32 -1.40 2.22
CA ALA A 189 -16.20 -2.45 1.22
C ALA A 189 -14.99 -3.34 1.47
N LYS A 190 -14.94 -4.47 0.75
CA LYS A 190 -13.73 -5.27 0.62
C LYS A 190 -13.64 -5.88 -0.78
N LEU A 191 -12.43 -5.91 -1.32
CA LEU A 191 -12.10 -6.54 -2.59
C LEU A 191 -11.14 -7.69 -2.35
N GLU A 192 -11.48 -8.87 -2.86
CA GLU A 192 -10.58 -10.02 -2.85
C GLU A 192 -9.47 -9.84 -3.89
N VAL A 193 -8.23 -10.11 -3.49
CA VAL A 193 -7.06 -10.06 -4.36
C VAL A 193 -6.25 -11.34 -4.25
N THR A 194 -5.61 -11.70 -5.35
CA THR A 194 -4.70 -12.84 -5.47
C THR A 194 -3.28 -12.35 -5.76
N PRO A 195 -2.24 -13.18 -5.56
CA PRO A 195 -0.87 -12.82 -5.91
C PRO A 195 -0.72 -12.37 -7.37
N GLU A 196 -1.48 -12.96 -8.30
CA GLU A 196 -1.48 -12.66 -9.72
C GLU A 196 -2.03 -11.25 -10.04
N ASP A 197 -2.90 -10.71 -9.18
CA ASP A 197 -3.40 -9.34 -9.31
C ASP A 197 -2.31 -8.30 -9.02
N PHE A 198 -1.21 -8.69 -8.34
CA PHE A 198 -0.14 -7.78 -7.93
C PHE A 198 0.99 -7.71 -8.97
N PRO A 199 1.17 -6.57 -9.67
CA PRO A 199 2.08 -6.47 -10.82
C PRO A 199 3.56 -6.57 -10.45
N PHE A 200 3.91 -6.46 -9.17
CA PHE A 200 5.28 -6.51 -8.69
C PHE A 200 5.65 -7.82 -7.98
N LEU A 201 4.81 -8.87 -8.05
CA LEU A 201 5.07 -10.13 -7.35
C LEU A 201 6.48 -10.67 -7.61
N LYS A 202 6.90 -10.71 -8.88
CA LYS A 202 8.23 -11.18 -9.30
C LYS A 202 9.38 -10.19 -9.04
N LYS A 203 9.06 -8.99 -8.56
CA LYS A 203 10.02 -7.93 -8.21
C LYS A 203 10.15 -7.72 -6.71
N ILE A 204 9.47 -8.53 -5.89
CA ILE A 204 9.68 -8.56 -4.44
C ILE A 204 11.10 -9.07 -4.17
N ARG A 205 11.88 -8.30 -3.42
CA ARG A 205 13.27 -8.64 -3.09
C ARG A 205 13.36 -9.42 -1.79
N GLY A 206 14.40 -10.23 -1.69
CA GLY A 206 14.79 -10.85 -0.43
C GLY A 206 15.74 -9.93 0.33
N ILE A 207 15.64 -9.93 1.66
CA ILE A 207 16.56 -9.21 2.54
C ILE A 207 17.16 -10.15 3.59
N ASP A 208 18.40 -9.86 3.97
CA ASP A 208 19.00 -10.41 5.19
C ASP A 208 18.49 -9.62 6.41
N GLU A 209 17.83 -10.31 7.34
CA GLU A 209 17.27 -9.68 8.54
C GLU A 209 18.35 -9.05 9.44
N SER A 210 19.58 -9.57 9.40
CA SER A 210 20.71 -9.02 10.17
C SER A 210 21.16 -7.65 9.64
N ARG A 211 20.78 -7.30 8.41
CA ARG A 211 21.16 -6.08 7.70
C ARG A 211 19.99 -5.12 7.47
N LEU A 212 18.87 -5.31 8.17
CA LEU A 212 17.70 -4.41 8.11
C LEU A 212 18.04 -2.92 8.21
N PRO A 213 18.94 -2.47 9.11
CA PRO A 213 19.34 -1.07 9.16
C PRO A 213 19.98 -0.57 7.87
N GLU A 214 20.77 -1.39 7.18
CA GLU A 214 21.43 -1.03 5.91
C GLU A 214 20.41 -0.82 4.80
N TYR A 215 19.41 -1.71 4.67
CA TYR A 215 18.33 -1.54 3.70
C TYR A 215 17.51 -0.28 3.97
N GLY A 216 17.21 0.01 5.24
CA GLY A 216 16.53 1.23 5.65
C GLY A 216 17.33 2.48 5.27
N GLN A 217 18.64 2.48 5.57
CA GLN A 217 19.53 3.57 5.22
C GLN A 217 19.64 3.78 3.71
N ALA A 218 19.72 2.70 2.92
CA ALA A 218 19.74 2.79 1.46
C ALA A 218 18.47 3.46 0.92
N MET A 219 17.29 3.03 1.38
CA MET A 219 16.02 3.66 0.98
C MET A 219 15.94 5.15 1.38
N GLN A 220 16.41 5.51 2.58
CA GLN A 220 16.36 6.90 3.07
C GLN A 220 17.35 7.84 2.37
N SER A 221 18.53 7.34 2.02
CA SER A 221 19.61 8.14 1.42
C SER A 221 19.65 8.08 -0.10
N GLY A 222 18.94 7.13 -0.71
CA GLY A 222 19.08 6.82 -2.14
C GLY A 222 20.42 6.15 -2.47
N ALA A 223 21.10 5.55 -1.49
CA ALA A 223 22.30 4.75 -1.73
C ALA A 223 21.93 3.44 -2.46
N PRO A 224 22.89 2.78 -3.14
CA PRO A 224 22.66 1.48 -3.77
C PRO A 224 22.09 0.43 -2.81
N TRP A 225 21.38 -0.55 -3.36
CA TRP A 225 20.88 -1.67 -2.56
C TRP A 225 22.06 -2.45 -1.95
N PRO A 226 22.04 -2.76 -0.64
CA PRO A 226 23.07 -3.59 -0.03
C PRO A 226 23.14 -4.98 -0.69
N GLU A 227 24.31 -5.33 -1.21
CA GLU A 227 24.67 -6.69 -1.68
C GLU A 227 24.91 -7.62 -0.50
#